data_AF-S2J1R9-F1
#
_entry.id   AF-S2J1R9-F1
#
_cell.length_a   1.000
_cell.length_b   1.000
_cell.length_c   1.000
_cell.angle_alpha   90.00
_cell.angle_beta   90.00
_cell.angle_gamma   90.00
#
_symmetry.space_group_name_H-M   'P 1'
#
loop_
_entity.id
_entity.type
_entity.pdbx_description
1 polymer ?
#
loop_
_entity_poly.entity_id
_entity_poly.type
_entity_poly.pdbx_seq_one_letter_code
_entity_poly.pdbx_strand_id
1 'polypeptide(L)'
;MTDNLNDKGELESQPELQEPQQTHTQQEGINHLYSELGTLIKSNSTNDVSSLSSISSSSSNTTSQSMSCACKHWLVSMETKHCSLCDAIVPPLDQLQTEKQKLKQRIQSLKLQLDEQRSLLNSYQRDFDTLSAQYAQRKQQSDITKAKIESLQQDIHFLKTKHKDEIAHTLEIEQSKKGVEIELHDLSQKLFEEANALVLAEQKEKLILQQQHDQVKSQLENTQTELAAVQAELQTLREAMANQPQETTTAKTTHENYTLRAQLDMATLLAVPQPVEINPNIQKDGLLLQELDTFIKSLETTSMAKVNSLPFMKYCLKSDIEPCLKFGKATTKRLLDAILSKTCLIEECPQEFIDMKKNQPPIKSKPKSRLWGFSSPAQVELTLPVLGCSTCGKELEEGEDQMWRFRTSYFDEWALIDGYCRDRINSVISFYTWLRRLKIQENKTELDEAYEELTRLQLQMLLSR
;
A
#
# COMPACT_ATOMS: atom_id res chain seq x y z
N MET A 1 -53.75 24.75 5.27
CA MET A 1 -53.54 26.05 4.59
C MET A 1 -52.19 25.96 3.91
N THR A 2 -52.15 26.16 2.60
CA THR A 2 -51.00 26.56 1.75
C THR A 2 -49.65 25.85 1.99
N ASP A 3 -49.18 24.98 1.07
CA ASP A 3 -48.37 25.36 -0.12
C ASP A 3 -47.01 25.97 0.34
N ASN A 4 -45.78 25.58 -0.01
CA ASN A 4 -45.13 24.93 -1.17
C ASN A 4 -43.63 24.70 -0.80
N LEU A 5 -42.72 24.02 -1.52
CA LEU A 5 -42.74 23.15 -2.71
C LEU A 5 -41.44 22.31 -2.75
N ASN A 6 -41.53 21.02 -3.10
CA ASN A 6 -40.68 20.33 -4.09
C ASN A 6 -39.17 20.67 -4.17
N ASP A 7 -38.33 19.88 -3.48
CA ASP A 7 -36.89 19.79 -3.74
C ASP A 7 -36.57 18.42 -4.37
N LYS A 8 -36.29 18.42 -5.67
CA LYS A 8 -35.85 17.25 -6.43
C LYS A 8 -34.34 17.34 -6.57
N GLY A 9 -33.62 16.46 -5.89
CA GLY A 9 -32.18 16.30 -6.10
C GLY A 9 -31.89 16.02 -7.58
N GLU A 10 -31.04 16.86 -8.18
CA GLU A 10 -30.57 16.70 -9.55
C GLU A 10 -29.78 15.38 -9.67
N LEU A 11 -30.27 14.45 -10.50
CA LEU A 11 -29.40 13.40 -11.02
C LEU A 11 -28.45 14.07 -12.02
N GLU A 12 -27.20 14.26 -11.60
CA GLU A 12 -26.13 14.72 -12.48
C GLU A 12 -25.86 13.64 -13.56
N SER A 13 -26.36 13.91 -14.76
CA SER A 13 -26.30 12.99 -15.89
C SER A 13 -24.87 12.77 -16.37
N GLN A 14 -24.37 11.53 -16.25
CA GLN A 14 -23.12 11.12 -16.87
C GLN A 14 -23.15 11.33 -18.39
N PRO A 15 -22.03 11.74 -19.02
CA PRO A 15 -21.98 11.92 -20.46
C PRO A 15 -22.03 10.57 -21.19
N GLU A 16 -22.97 10.47 -22.12
CA GLU A 16 -23.12 9.36 -23.05
C GLU A 16 -21.89 9.26 -23.97
N LEU A 17 -21.03 8.27 -23.74
CA LEU A 17 -19.86 8.00 -24.58
C LEU A 17 -20.30 7.39 -25.92
N GLN A 18 -20.57 8.26 -26.90
CA GLN A 18 -20.83 7.88 -28.28
C GLN A 18 -19.68 7.04 -28.85
N GLU A 19 -20.01 5.94 -29.52
CA GLU A 19 -19.06 5.16 -30.31
C GLU A 19 -18.57 5.97 -31.52
N PRO A 20 -17.25 6.13 -31.73
CA PRO A 20 -16.74 6.64 -32.99
C PRO A 20 -16.76 5.53 -34.05
N GLN A 21 -17.77 5.52 -34.90
CA GLN A 21 -17.71 4.79 -36.17
C GLN A 21 -16.55 5.35 -37.03
N GLN A 22 -15.42 4.63 -37.08
CA GLN A 22 -14.30 4.94 -37.98
C GLN A 22 -13.86 3.69 -38.77
N THR A 23 -14.70 3.29 -39.72
CA THR A 23 -14.41 2.26 -40.73
C THR A 23 -14.74 2.77 -42.13
N HIS A 24 -14.10 3.87 -42.56
CA HIS A 24 -14.17 4.29 -43.97
C HIS A 24 -12.95 5.02 -44.55
N THR A 25 -12.09 5.62 -43.74
CA THR A 25 -10.96 6.46 -44.21
C THR A 25 -9.66 5.72 -44.55
N GLN A 26 -9.52 4.42 -44.23
CA GLN A 26 -8.31 3.65 -44.61
C GLN A 26 -8.37 3.05 -46.02
N GLN A 27 -9.56 2.90 -46.62
CA GLN A 27 -9.70 2.28 -47.95
C GLN A 27 -9.22 3.21 -49.08
N GLU A 28 -9.44 4.52 -48.95
CA GLU A 28 -9.15 5.52 -49.99
C GLU A 28 -7.63 5.77 -50.16
N GLY A 29 -6.89 5.82 -49.05
CA GLY A 29 -5.43 5.98 -49.08
C GLY A 29 -4.69 4.81 -49.75
N ILE A 30 -5.21 3.58 -49.62
CA ILE A 30 -4.62 2.40 -50.29
C ILE A 30 -4.87 2.46 -51.80
N ASN A 31 -6.07 2.85 -52.23
CA ASN A 31 -6.39 2.98 -53.66
C ASN A 31 -5.60 4.09 -54.35
N HIS A 32 -5.30 5.20 -53.67
CA HIS A 32 -4.43 6.26 -54.21
C HIS A 32 -3.02 5.72 -54.51
N LEU A 33 -2.41 5.02 -53.56
CA LEU A 33 -1.06 4.45 -53.68
C LEU A 33 -0.96 3.40 -54.80
N TYR A 34 -1.99 2.56 -55.00
CA TYR A 34 -2.03 1.64 -56.14
C TYR A 34 -2.16 2.37 -57.49
N SER A 35 -2.78 3.55 -57.54
CA SER A 35 -2.85 4.35 -58.77
C SER A 35 -1.51 5.01 -59.13
N GLU A 36 -0.75 5.50 -58.13
CA GLU A 36 0.58 6.09 -58.33
C GLU A 36 1.66 5.04 -58.70
N LEU A 37 1.59 3.84 -58.13
CA LEU A 37 2.42 2.71 -58.56
C LEU A 37 2.07 2.25 -59.99
N GLY A 38 0.79 2.32 -60.38
CA GLY A 38 0.33 1.99 -61.72
C GLY A 38 0.81 2.95 -62.82
N THR A 39 1.01 4.24 -62.50
CA THR A 39 1.54 5.22 -63.46
C THR A 39 3.06 5.14 -63.60
N LEU A 40 3.80 4.93 -62.51
CA LEU A 40 5.27 4.75 -62.52
C LEU A 40 5.74 3.52 -63.30
N ILE A 41 4.97 2.43 -63.32
CA ILE A 41 5.30 1.23 -64.11
C ILE A 41 5.01 1.44 -65.61
N LYS A 42 4.09 2.35 -65.97
CA LYS A 42 3.74 2.64 -67.37
C LYS A 42 4.70 3.63 -68.05
N SER A 43 5.38 4.50 -67.30
CA SER A 43 6.24 5.55 -67.85
C SER A 43 7.65 5.10 -68.26
N ASN A 44 8.05 3.86 -67.97
CA ASN A 44 9.38 3.32 -68.29
C ASN A 44 9.39 2.23 -69.39
N SER A 45 8.32 2.13 -70.20
CA SER A 45 8.17 1.09 -71.23
C SER A 45 8.01 1.63 -72.66
N THR A 46 8.73 2.70 -73.00
CA THR A 46 8.94 3.15 -74.38
C THR A 46 10.34 3.75 -74.55
N ASN A 47 11.30 2.95 -74.99
CA ASN A 47 12.53 3.40 -75.66
C ASN A 47 13.23 2.21 -76.35
N ASP A 48 12.80 1.96 -77.59
CA ASP A 48 13.61 1.53 -78.73
C ASP A 48 14.68 0.44 -78.56
N VAL A 49 14.22 -0.82 -78.57
CA VAL A 49 15.05 -1.96 -78.99
C VAL A 49 14.72 -2.35 -80.44
N SER A 50 14.90 -1.41 -81.37
CA SER A 50 14.53 -1.56 -82.79
C SER A 50 15.60 -1.00 -83.74
N SER A 51 16.84 -1.51 -83.66
CA SER A 51 17.90 -1.26 -84.66
C SER A 51 19.05 -2.28 -84.58
N LEU A 52 18.76 -3.57 -84.81
CA LEU A 52 19.78 -4.61 -85.08
C LEU A 52 19.39 -5.46 -86.30
N SER A 53 19.22 -4.79 -87.44
CA SER A 53 18.91 -5.41 -88.73
C SER A 53 19.57 -4.65 -89.89
N SER A 54 20.91 -4.71 -89.97
CA SER A 54 21.70 -4.32 -91.16
C SER A 54 23.12 -4.90 -91.10
N ILE A 55 23.24 -6.23 -91.21
CA ILE A 55 24.49 -6.81 -91.76
C ILE A 55 24.38 -6.69 -93.28
N SER A 56 24.61 -5.48 -93.77
CA SER A 56 24.68 -5.22 -95.21
C SER A 56 26.06 -5.64 -95.69
N SER A 57 26.12 -6.86 -96.25
CA SER A 57 27.29 -7.37 -96.96
C SER A 57 27.55 -6.54 -98.21
N SER A 58 28.34 -5.48 -98.08
CA SER A 58 28.79 -4.62 -99.18
C SER A 58 29.84 -5.33 -100.04
N SER A 59 29.44 -6.40 -100.72
CA SER A 59 30.20 -6.99 -101.82
C SER A 59 30.13 -6.05 -103.03
N SER A 60 31.15 -5.20 -103.19
CA SER A 60 31.23 -4.24 -104.28
C SER A 60 32.61 -4.28 -104.96
N ASN A 61 32.70 -5.09 -106.01
CA ASN A 61 33.56 -4.99 -107.17
C ASN A 61 34.98 -4.39 -107.00
N THR A 62 35.94 -5.30 -106.91
CA THR A 62 37.12 -5.37 -107.79
C THR A 62 37.38 -4.13 -108.67
N THR A 63 38.24 -3.23 -108.21
CA THR A 63 39.06 -2.39 -109.10
C THR A 63 40.52 -2.63 -108.74
N SER A 64 41.28 -3.23 -109.65
CA SER A 64 42.61 -3.78 -109.40
C SER A 64 43.70 -2.70 -109.28
N GLN A 65 43.72 -1.95 -108.17
CA GLN A 65 44.80 -1.01 -107.86
C GLN A 65 45.97 -1.75 -107.18
N SER A 66 47.08 -1.85 -107.91
CA SER A 66 48.42 -2.37 -107.54
C SER A 66 48.60 -3.00 -106.15
N MET A 67 48.18 -4.26 -106.02
CA MET A 67 48.41 -5.13 -104.85
C MET A 67 49.85 -5.65 -104.76
N SER A 68 50.85 -4.78 -104.62
CA SER A 68 52.21 -5.19 -104.20
C SER A 68 53.17 -4.03 -103.91
N CYS A 69 53.82 -4.08 -102.75
CA CYS A 69 55.24 -3.65 -102.69
C CYS A 69 56.01 -4.44 -103.76
N ALA A 70 56.78 -3.76 -104.63
CA ALA A 70 57.46 -4.40 -105.77
C ALA A 70 58.38 -5.57 -105.37
N CYS A 71 58.89 -5.55 -104.13
CA CYS A 71 59.74 -6.59 -103.56
C CYS A 71 59.00 -7.89 -103.20
N LYS A 72 57.65 -7.91 -103.19
CA LYS A 72 56.76 -9.04 -102.82
C LYS A 72 57.01 -9.74 -101.48
N HIS A 73 58.00 -9.29 -100.69
CA HIS A 73 58.35 -9.86 -99.41
C HIS A 73 57.49 -9.21 -98.30
N TRP A 74 56.46 -9.93 -97.87
CA TRP A 74 55.48 -9.40 -96.93
C TRP A 74 55.74 -9.94 -95.52
N LEU A 75 56.17 -9.02 -94.65
CA LEU A 75 56.28 -9.10 -93.18
C LEU A 75 57.54 -9.73 -92.57
N VAL A 76 57.95 -9.14 -91.44
CA VAL A 76 58.80 -9.74 -90.39
C VAL A 76 58.03 -9.83 -89.06
N SER A 77 56.95 -9.05 -88.87
CA SER A 77 56.06 -9.11 -87.70
C SER A 77 54.62 -8.73 -88.06
N MET A 78 53.63 -9.21 -87.29
CA MET A 78 52.18 -9.01 -87.44
C MET A 78 51.68 -7.56 -87.22
N GLU A 79 52.60 -6.60 -87.11
CA GLU A 79 52.35 -5.22 -86.66
C GLU A 79 53.09 -4.17 -87.52
N THR A 80 53.84 -4.61 -88.53
CA THR A 80 54.56 -3.73 -89.46
C THR A 80 53.70 -3.37 -90.67
N LYS A 81 53.48 -2.07 -90.89
CA LYS A 81 52.82 -1.50 -92.08
C LYS A 81 53.70 -1.51 -93.34
N HIS A 82 55.00 -1.78 -93.16
CA HIS A 82 56.05 -1.57 -94.15
C HIS A 82 56.56 -2.88 -94.77
N CYS A 83 57.06 -2.78 -95.99
CA CYS A 83 57.68 -3.87 -96.73
C CYS A 83 59.10 -4.14 -96.22
N SER A 84 59.45 -5.37 -95.86
CA SER A 84 60.70 -5.68 -95.10
C SER A 84 62.02 -5.42 -95.85
N LEU A 85 61.98 -5.11 -97.15
CA LEU A 85 63.16 -4.90 -97.99
C LEU A 85 63.34 -3.46 -98.49
N CYS A 86 62.26 -2.65 -98.54
CA CYS A 86 62.32 -1.27 -99.03
C CYS A 86 61.62 -0.26 -98.11
N ASP A 87 61.11 -0.72 -96.96
CA ASP A 87 60.42 0.06 -95.92
C ASP A 87 59.19 0.87 -96.40
N ALA A 88 58.74 0.66 -97.64
CA ALA A 88 57.54 1.31 -98.17
C ALA A 88 56.27 0.78 -97.50
N ILE A 89 55.36 1.69 -97.16
CA ILE A 89 54.03 1.35 -96.62
C ILE A 89 53.26 0.50 -97.64
N VAL A 90 52.66 -0.59 -97.18
CA VAL A 90 51.76 -1.45 -97.97
C VAL A 90 50.32 -1.02 -97.65
N PRO A 91 49.60 -0.32 -98.56
CA PRO A 91 48.32 0.32 -98.20
C PRO A 91 47.24 -0.63 -97.66
N PRO A 92 47.06 -1.86 -98.16
CA PRO A 92 46.13 -2.83 -97.56
C PRO A 92 46.47 -3.21 -96.11
N LEU A 93 47.76 -3.27 -95.75
CA LEU A 93 48.17 -3.58 -94.38
C LEU A 93 47.97 -2.37 -93.44
N ASP A 94 48.21 -1.16 -93.94
CA ASP A 94 47.92 0.08 -93.18
C ASP A 94 46.41 0.24 -92.90
N GLN A 95 45.56 -0.07 -93.89
CA GLN A 95 44.10 -0.11 -93.72
C GLN A 95 43.68 -1.12 -92.65
N LEU A 96 44.12 -2.39 -92.77
CA LEU A 96 43.80 -3.44 -91.79
C LEU A 96 44.33 -3.12 -90.38
N GLN A 97 45.51 -2.51 -90.26
CA GLN A 97 46.05 -2.09 -88.96
C GLN A 97 45.28 -0.92 -88.35
N THR A 98 44.78 0.00 -89.19
CA THR A 98 43.90 1.09 -88.77
C THR A 98 42.53 0.57 -88.33
N GLU A 99 41.95 -0.41 -89.02
CA GLU A 99 40.72 -1.10 -88.60
C GLU A 99 40.93 -1.89 -87.30
N LYS A 100 42.02 -2.64 -87.17
CA LYS A 100 42.43 -3.32 -85.92
C LYS A 100 42.53 -2.34 -84.75
N GLN A 101 43.02 -1.11 -84.98
CA GLN A 101 43.08 -0.06 -83.96
C GLN A 101 41.70 0.51 -83.61
N LYS A 102 40.85 0.80 -84.61
CA LYS A 102 39.45 1.23 -84.40
C LYS A 102 38.64 0.17 -83.63
N LEU A 103 38.79 -1.10 -83.97
CA LEU A 103 38.14 -2.22 -83.26
C LEU A 103 38.67 -2.36 -81.82
N LYS A 104 39.98 -2.23 -81.59
CA LYS A 104 40.54 -2.19 -80.22
C LYS A 104 39.93 -1.06 -79.39
N GLN A 105 39.84 0.16 -79.95
CA GLN A 105 39.20 1.31 -79.28
C GLN A 105 37.71 1.05 -79.01
N ARG A 106 36.96 0.48 -79.97
CA ARG A 106 35.55 0.15 -79.78
C ARG A 106 35.34 -0.90 -78.69
N ILE A 107 36.16 -1.97 -78.67
CA ILE A 107 36.17 -2.97 -77.60
C ILE A 107 36.47 -2.33 -76.25
N GLN A 108 37.42 -1.40 -76.18
CA GLN A 108 37.73 -0.68 -74.94
C GLN A 108 36.55 0.19 -74.48
N SER A 109 35.89 0.94 -75.37
CA SER A 109 34.69 1.73 -75.01
C SER A 109 33.54 0.85 -74.53
N LEU A 110 33.32 -0.31 -75.17
CA LEU A 110 32.24 -1.23 -74.79
C LEU A 110 32.54 -1.92 -73.45
N LYS A 111 33.81 -2.20 -73.13
CA LYS A 111 34.20 -2.69 -71.80
C LYS A 111 33.91 -1.67 -70.71
N LEU A 112 34.29 -0.40 -70.91
CA LEU A 112 33.99 0.67 -69.96
C LEU A 112 32.48 0.83 -69.73
N GLN A 113 31.68 0.80 -70.80
CA GLN A 113 30.21 0.83 -70.69
C GLN A 113 29.65 -0.40 -69.95
N LEU A 114 30.21 -1.60 -70.17
CA LEU A 114 29.79 -2.81 -69.47
C LEU A 114 30.09 -2.72 -67.96
N ASP A 115 31.27 -2.20 -67.59
CA ASP A 115 31.68 -2.07 -66.20
C ASP A 115 30.91 -0.94 -65.47
N GLU A 116 30.58 0.15 -66.17
CA GLU A 116 29.65 1.19 -65.70
C GLU A 116 28.26 0.59 -65.40
N GLN A 117 27.66 -0.12 -66.36
CA GLN A 117 26.36 -0.78 -66.18
C GLN A 117 26.37 -1.81 -65.04
N ARG A 118 27.46 -2.56 -64.87
CA ARG A 118 27.65 -3.46 -63.71
C ARG A 118 27.69 -2.72 -62.39
N SER A 119 28.39 -1.58 -62.33
CA SER A 119 28.46 -0.76 -61.11
C SER A 119 27.10 -0.19 -60.73
N LEU A 120 26.29 0.20 -61.73
CA LEU A 120 24.92 0.70 -61.57
C LEU A 120 23.95 -0.40 -61.12
N LEU A 121 24.04 -1.61 -61.70
CA LEU A 121 23.29 -2.77 -61.22
C LEU A 121 23.62 -3.07 -59.74
N ASN A 122 24.90 -3.01 -59.38
CA ASN A 122 25.38 -3.24 -58.02
C ASN A 122 24.97 -2.13 -57.04
N SER A 123 24.67 -0.89 -57.48
CA SER A 123 24.02 0.11 -56.62
C SER A 123 22.53 -0.20 -56.44
N TYR A 124 21.79 -0.46 -57.51
CA TYR A 124 20.36 -0.77 -57.41
C TYR A 124 20.09 -2.02 -56.57
N GLN A 125 20.96 -3.04 -56.63
CA GLN A 125 20.85 -4.20 -55.76
C GLN A 125 21.03 -3.84 -54.27
N ARG A 126 22.03 -3.01 -53.93
CA ARG A 126 22.25 -2.54 -52.55
C ARG A 126 21.08 -1.67 -52.05
N ASP A 127 20.53 -0.83 -52.91
CA ASP A 127 19.38 0.01 -52.57
C ASP A 127 18.11 -0.85 -52.36
N PHE A 128 17.90 -1.88 -53.18
CA PHE A 128 16.83 -2.85 -53.03
C PHE A 128 16.97 -3.65 -51.72
N ASP A 129 18.16 -4.19 -51.43
CA ASP A 129 18.44 -4.92 -50.20
C ASP A 129 18.20 -4.04 -48.96
N THR A 130 18.62 -2.77 -49.02
CA THR A 130 18.42 -1.77 -47.96
C THR A 130 16.93 -1.45 -47.76
N LEU A 131 16.18 -1.22 -48.85
CA LEU A 131 14.75 -0.93 -48.79
C LEU A 131 13.93 -2.13 -48.30
N SER A 132 14.31 -3.34 -48.73
CA SER A 132 13.72 -4.61 -48.27
C SER A 132 13.92 -4.81 -46.77
N ALA A 133 15.13 -4.56 -46.26
CA ALA A 133 15.42 -4.60 -44.82
C ALA A 133 14.60 -3.57 -44.02
N GLN A 134 14.48 -2.33 -44.52
CA GLN A 134 13.65 -1.30 -43.88
C GLN A 134 12.17 -1.67 -43.87
N TYR A 135 11.65 -2.26 -44.96
CA TYR A 135 10.27 -2.73 -45.04
C TYR A 135 10.01 -3.86 -44.01
N ALA A 136 10.92 -4.84 -43.93
CA ALA A 136 10.82 -5.92 -42.94
C ALA A 136 10.82 -5.37 -41.49
N GLN A 137 11.72 -4.43 -41.19
CA GLN A 137 11.78 -3.78 -39.87
C GLN A 137 10.49 -3.01 -39.54
N ARG A 138 9.96 -2.20 -40.48
CA ARG A 138 8.70 -1.46 -40.28
C ARG A 138 7.50 -2.40 -40.10
N LYS A 139 7.47 -3.51 -40.85
CA LYS A 139 6.43 -4.53 -40.71
C LYS A 139 6.47 -5.17 -39.31
N GLN A 140 7.65 -5.62 -38.87
CA GLN A 140 7.83 -6.15 -37.51
C GLN A 140 7.43 -5.14 -36.43
N GLN A 141 7.79 -3.86 -36.58
CA GLN A 141 7.39 -2.81 -35.65
C GLN A 141 5.86 -2.60 -35.63
N SER A 142 5.20 -2.69 -36.79
CA SER A 142 3.74 -2.66 -36.89
C SER A 142 3.09 -3.83 -36.16
N ASP A 143 3.59 -5.05 -36.36
CA ASP A 143 3.09 -6.27 -35.74
C ASP A 143 3.25 -6.24 -34.20
N ILE A 144 4.42 -5.79 -33.70
CA ILE A 144 4.67 -5.58 -32.26
C ILE A 144 3.71 -4.52 -31.68
N THR A 145 3.52 -3.41 -32.40
CA THR A 145 2.64 -2.32 -31.94
C THR A 145 1.18 -2.77 -31.91
N LYS A 146 0.74 -3.56 -32.90
CA LYS A 146 -0.58 -4.17 -32.95
C LYS A 146 -0.81 -5.12 -31.77
N ALA A 147 0.12 -6.04 -31.50
CA ALA A 147 0.03 -6.95 -30.35
C ALA A 147 -0.04 -6.19 -29.01
N LYS A 148 0.70 -5.08 -28.88
CA LYS A 148 0.62 -4.21 -27.69
C LYS A 148 -0.74 -3.51 -27.56
N ILE A 149 -1.34 -3.07 -28.66
CA ILE A 149 -2.69 -2.48 -28.67
C ILE A 149 -3.73 -3.54 -28.25
N GLU A 150 -3.64 -4.75 -28.78
CA GLU A 150 -4.53 -5.87 -28.43
C GLU A 150 -4.42 -6.24 -26.94
N SER A 151 -3.20 -6.30 -26.38
CA SER A 151 -2.97 -6.47 -24.94
C SER A 151 -3.63 -5.36 -24.11
N LEU A 152 -3.40 -4.09 -24.47
CA LEU A 152 -3.98 -2.95 -23.74
C LEU A 152 -5.52 -2.91 -23.84
N GLN A 153 -6.10 -3.38 -24.95
CA GLN A 153 -7.55 -3.53 -25.10
C GLN A 153 -8.11 -4.60 -24.15
N GLN A 154 -7.40 -5.72 -23.98
CA GLN A 154 -7.75 -6.76 -23.00
C GLN A 154 -7.65 -6.23 -21.55
N ASP A 155 -6.58 -5.49 -21.23
CA ASP A 155 -6.40 -4.85 -19.91
C ASP A 155 -7.54 -3.85 -19.61
N ILE A 156 -7.88 -3.00 -20.59
CA ILE A 156 -9.01 -2.05 -20.47
C ILE A 156 -10.34 -2.79 -20.30
N HIS A 157 -10.56 -3.90 -21.00
CA HIS A 157 -11.76 -4.72 -20.82
C HIS A 157 -11.83 -5.34 -19.42
N PHE A 158 -10.73 -5.93 -18.95
CA PHE A 158 -10.62 -6.50 -17.61
C PHE A 158 -10.87 -5.46 -16.51
N LEU A 159 -10.26 -4.27 -16.62
CA LEU A 159 -10.49 -3.16 -15.69
C LEU A 159 -11.93 -2.65 -15.72
N LYS A 160 -12.57 -2.59 -16.90
CA LYS A 160 -14.01 -2.25 -17.02
C LYS A 160 -14.91 -3.25 -16.32
N THR A 161 -14.62 -4.56 -16.40
CA THR A 161 -15.36 -5.58 -15.66
C THR A 161 -15.16 -5.41 -14.16
N LYS A 162 -13.91 -5.35 -13.69
CA LYS A 162 -13.61 -5.15 -12.25
C LYS A 162 -14.26 -3.89 -11.68
N HIS A 163 -14.31 -2.80 -12.45
CA HIS A 163 -14.97 -1.55 -12.04
C HIS A 163 -16.49 -1.70 -11.90
N LYS A 164 -17.14 -2.51 -12.75
CA LYS A 164 -18.57 -2.84 -12.59
C LYS A 164 -18.82 -3.68 -11.33
N ASP A 165 -17.94 -4.65 -11.07
CA ASP A 165 -18.03 -5.51 -9.89
C ASP A 165 -17.85 -4.69 -8.60
N GLU A 166 -16.90 -3.75 -8.58
CA GLU A 166 -16.69 -2.84 -7.44
C GLU A 166 -17.87 -1.88 -7.22
N ILE A 167 -18.51 -1.39 -8.29
CA ILE A 167 -19.75 -0.60 -8.17
C ILE A 167 -20.87 -1.45 -7.57
N ALA A 168 -21.07 -2.68 -8.02
CA ALA A 168 -22.09 -3.58 -7.48
C ALA A 168 -21.87 -3.87 -5.98
N HIS A 169 -20.63 -4.17 -5.60
CA HIS A 169 -20.24 -4.38 -4.20
C HIS A 169 -20.42 -3.11 -3.34
N THR A 170 -20.08 -1.93 -3.87
CA THR A 170 -20.31 -0.65 -3.18
C THR A 170 -21.81 -0.40 -2.94
N LEU A 171 -22.66 -0.68 -3.93
CA LEU A 171 -24.11 -0.56 -3.81
C LEU A 171 -24.69 -1.53 -2.77
N GLU A 172 -24.18 -2.77 -2.70
CA GLU A 172 -24.57 -3.75 -1.67
C GLU A 172 -24.18 -3.27 -0.27
N ILE A 173 -22.97 -2.74 -0.09
CA ILE A 173 -22.53 -2.14 1.17
C ILE A 173 -23.39 -0.92 1.54
N GLU A 174 -23.72 -0.04 0.61
CA GLU A 174 -24.61 1.10 0.87
C GLU A 174 -26.02 0.67 1.29
N GLN A 175 -26.57 -0.37 0.65
CA GLN A 175 -27.88 -0.91 1.01
C GLN A 175 -27.86 -1.53 2.41
N SER A 176 -26.84 -2.32 2.73
CA SER A 176 -26.63 -2.91 4.05
C SER A 176 -26.46 -1.83 5.13
N LYS A 177 -25.65 -0.79 4.86
CA LYS A 177 -25.47 0.37 5.73
C LYS A 177 -26.78 1.09 6.02
N LYS A 178 -27.61 1.35 4.99
CA LYS A 178 -28.94 1.97 5.15
C LYS A 178 -29.87 1.10 6.01
N GLY A 179 -29.81 -0.22 5.86
CA GLY A 179 -30.53 -1.16 6.73
C GLY A 179 -30.14 -1.01 8.21
N VAL A 180 -28.83 -1.04 8.51
CA VAL A 180 -28.31 -0.86 9.87
C VAL A 180 -28.62 0.53 10.43
N GLU A 181 -28.58 1.59 9.61
CA GLU A 181 -28.96 2.95 10.03
C GLU A 181 -30.43 3.04 10.43
N ILE A 182 -31.33 2.35 9.73
CA ILE A 182 -32.76 2.25 10.08
C ILE A 182 -32.94 1.46 11.38
N GLU A 183 -32.31 0.28 11.51
CA GLU A 183 -32.38 -0.54 12.73
C GLU A 183 -31.86 0.19 13.98
N LEU A 184 -30.78 0.96 13.84
CA LEU A 184 -30.23 1.79 14.91
C LEU A 184 -31.17 2.95 15.28
N HIS A 185 -31.81 3.58 14.29
CA HIS A 185 -32.81 4.61 14.55
C HIS A 185 -34.01 4.05 15.32
N ASP A 186 -34.57 2.93 14.87
CA ASP A 186 -35.71 2.26 15.51
C ASP A 186 -35.39 1.79 16.94
N LEU A 187 -34.19 1.24 17.18
CA LEU A 187 -33.75 0.85 18.51
C LEU A 187 -33.53 2.06 19.42
N SER A 188 -32.92 3.12 18.89
CA SER A 188 -32.73 4.39 19.61
C SER A 188 -34.08 4.98 20.03
N GLN A 189 -35.05 5.04 19.11
CA GLN A 189 -36.40 5.53 19.39
C GLN A 189 -37.07 4.71 20.50
N LYS A 190 -37.07 3.37 20.41
CA LYS A 190 -37.63 2.49 21.44
C LYS A 190 -36.97 2.69 22.81
N LEU A 191 -35.65 2.85 22.84
CA LEU A 191 -34.89 3.10 24.07
C LEU A 191 -35.27 4.46 24.70
N PHE A 192 -35.48 5.50 23.90
CA PHE A 192 -36.00 6.78 24.40
C PHE A 192 -37.45 6.68 24.89
N GLU A 193 -38.32 5.96 24.19
CA GLU A 193 -39.70 5.73 24.61
C GLU A 193 -39.77 4.98 25.94
N GLU A 194 -38.98 3.90 26.11
CA GLU A 194 -38.90 3.11 27.34
C GLU A 194 -38.27 3.91 28.50
N ALA A 195 -37.18 4.64 28.25
CA ALA A 195 -36.56 5.50 29.27
C ALA A 195 -37.50 6.62 29.73
N ASN A 196 -38.24 7.24 28.82
CA ASN A 196 -39.24 8.25 29.16
C ASN A 196 -40.40 7.64 29.97
N ALA A 197 -40.87 6.44 29.61
CA ALA A 197 -41.90 5.73 30.35
C ALA A 197 -41.46 5.39 31.79
N LEU A 198 -40.21 4.95 31.97
CA LEU A 198 -39.62 4.67 33.28
C LEU A 198 -39.51 5.95 34.13
N VAL A 199 -39.01 7.04 33.56
CA VAL A 199 -38.91 8.34 34.27
C VAL A 199 -40.29 8.87 34.67
N LEU A 200 -41.31 8.72 33.83
CA LEU A 200 -42.68 9.09 34.17
C LEU A 200 -43.27 8.20 35.28
N ALA A 201 -42.92 6.92 35.32
CA ALA A 201 -43.30 6.01 36.40
C ALA A 201 -42.65 6.41 37.73
N GLU A 202 -41.33 6.62 37.77
CA GLU A 202 -40.63 7.10 38.98
C GLU A 202 -41.17 8.44 39.47
N GLN A 203 -41.44 9.40 38.58
CA GLN A 203 -42.01 10.70 38.97
C GLN A 203 -43.39 10.54 39.62
N LYS A 204 -44.23 9.64 39.09
CA LYS A 204 -45.55 9.34 39.65
C LYS A 204 -45.45 8.66 41.01
N GLU A 205 -44.57 7.67 41.16
CA GLU A 205 -44.35 6.97 42.43
C GLU A 205 -43.78 7.91 43.50
N LYS A 206 -42.80 8.76 43.14
CA LYS A 206 -42.26 9.80 44.02
C LYS A 206 -43.35 10.76 44.51
N LEU A 207 -44.28 11.16 43.64
CA LEU A 207 -45.39 12.04 44.01
C LEU A 207 -46.32 11.35 45.02
N ILE A 208 -46.65 10.07 44.80
CA ILE A 208 -47.46 9.26 45.73
C ILE A 208 -46.76 9.11 47.09
N LEU A 209 -45.46 8.77 47.11
CA LEU A 209 -44.68 8.64 48.33
C LEU A 209 -44.57 9.98 49.08
N GLN A 210 -44.44 11.10 48.37
CA GLN A 210 -44.41 12.43 48.96
C GLN A 210 -45.76 12.79 49.61
N GLN A 211 -46.89 12.50 48.95
CA GLN A 211 -48.23 12.67 49.55
C GLN A 211 -48.40 11.82 50.82
N GLN A 212 -47.96 10.57 50.81
CA GLN A 212 -48.00 9.68 51.98
C GLN A 212 -47.11 10.20 53.12
N HIS A 213 -45.90 10.66 52.81
CA HIS A 213 -44.99 11.26 53.77
C HIS A 213 -45.62 12.50 54.43
N ASP A 214 -46.21 13.40 53.65
CA ASP A 214 -46.83 14.61 54.17
C ASP A 214 -48.08 14.29 55.03
N GLN A 215 -48.84 13.25 54.68
CA GLN A 215 -49.94 12.74 55.49
C GLN A 215 -49.45 12.18 56.84
N VAL A 216 -48.43 11.32 56.84
CA VAL A 216 -47.85 10.75 58.07
C VAL A 216 -47.22 11.84 58.94
N LYS A 217 -46.57 12.84 58.32
CA LYS A 217 -46.00 13.99 59.03
C LYS A 217 -47.09 14.82 59.72
N SER A 218 -48.21 15.07 59.07
CA SER A 218 -49.36 15.76 59.68
C SER A 218 -49.99 14.94 60.82
N GLN A 219 -50.08 13.61 60.67
CA GLN A 219 -50.53 12.73 61.76
C GLN A 219 -49.57 12.77 62.96
N LEU A 220 -48.25 12.74 62.71
CA LEU A 220 -47.24 12.84 63.75
C LEU A 220 -47.35 14.18 64.51
N GLU A 221 -47.47 15.29 63.78
CA GLU A 221 -47.66 16.63 64.36
C GLU A 221 -48.92 16.71 65.24
N ASN A 222 -50.05 16.16 64.78
CA ASN A 222 -51.27 16.05 65.59
C ASN A 222 -51.03 15.22 66.86
N THR A 223 -50.49 14.00 66.75
CA THR A 223 -50.23 13.17 67.95
C THR A 223 -49.20 13.80 68.90
N GLN A 224 -48.25 14.58 68.39
CA GLN A 224 -47.26 15.27 69.21
C GLN A 224 -47.87 16.48 69.93
N THR A 225 -48.83 17.19 69.33
CA THR A 225 -49.61 18.23 70.01
C THR A 225 -50.58 17.66 71.05
N GLU A 226 -51.25 16.54 70.76
CA GLU A 226 -52.07 15.79 71.73
C GLU A 226 -51.22 15.31 72.92
N LEU A 227 -50.05 14.71 72.67
CA LEU A 227 -49.14 14.24 73.71
C LEU A 227 -48.56 15.40 74.53
N ALA A 228 -48.27 16.54 73.91
CA ALA A 228 -47.85 17.75 74.63
C ALA A 228 -48.97 18.31 75.53
N ALA A 229 -50.24 18.26 75.09
CA ALA A 229 -51.38 18.63 75.91
C ALA A 229 -51.55 17.68 77.11
N VAL A 230 -51.49 16.37 76.89
CA VAL A 230 -51.53 15.36 77.98
C VAL A 230 -50.33 15.51 78.92
N GLN A 231 -49.14 15.85 78.42
CA GLN A 231 -47.99 16.15 79.28
C GLN A 231 -48.21 17.40 80.13
N ALA A 232 -48.85 18.45 79.60
CA ALA A 232 -49.22 19.64 80.37
C ALA A 232 -50.30 19.35 81.43
N GLU A 233 -51.29 18.51 81.11
CA GLU A 233 -52.27 18.01 82.09
C GLU A 233 -51.60 17.15 83.18
N LEU A 234 -50.70 16.23 82.82
CA LEU A 234 -49.93 15.45 83.79
C LEU A 234 -48.94 16.30 84.60
N GLN A 235 -48.42 17.39 84.04
CA GLN A 235 -47.56 18.33 84.76
C GLN A 235 -48.37 19.16 85.76
N THR A 236 -49.52 19.71 85.37
CA THR A 236 -50.41 20.41 86.30
C THR A 236 -50.96 19.47 87.39
N LEU A 237 -51.25 18.21 87.07
CA LEU A 237 -51.57 17.18 88.06
C LEU A 237 -50.37 16.84 88.96
N ARG A 238 -49.14 16.80 88.44
CA ARG A 238 -47.93 16.64 89.25
C ARG A 238 -47.69 17.83 90.16
N GLU A 239 -47.92 19.05 89.71
CA GLU A 239 -47.80 20.27 90.52
C GLU A 239 -48.89 20.33 91.60
N ALA A 240 -50.10 19.85 91.31
CA ALA A 240 -51.15 19.64 92.30
C ALA A 240 -50.78 18.56 93.34
N MET A 241 -50.20 17.42 92.90
CA MET A 241 -49.74 16.33 93.77
C MET A 241 -48.43 16.64 94.52
N ALA A 242 -47.60 17.55 94.02
CA ALA A 242 -46.35 18.00 94.67
C ALA A 242 -46.60 18.81 95.96
N ASN A 243 -47.87 19.10 96.27
CA ASN A 243 -48.29 19.51 97.62
C ASN A 243 -48.28 18.36 98.64
N GLN A 244 -47.81 17.16 98.29
CA GLN A 244 -47.38 16.10 99.22
C GLN A 244 -45.96 15.59 98.87
N PRO A 245 -45.11 15.23 99.86
CA PRO A 245 -43.66 15.12 99.65
C PRO A 245 -43.12 13.69 99.46
N GLN A 246 -41.93 13.61 98.85
CA GLN A 246 -40.93 12.51 98.90
C GLN A 246 -41.28 11.19 98.14
N GLU A 247 -40.35 10.45 97.52
CA GLU A 247 -38.89 10.67 97.35
C GLU A 247 -38.28 9.98 96.10
N THR A 248 -36.96 10.15 95.93
CA THR A 248 -36.10 9.77 94.80
C THR A 248 -35.57 8.32 94.85
N THR A 249 -35.06 7.78 93.73
CA THR A 249 -33.63 7.41 93.56
C THR A 249 -33.29 6.80 92.18
N THR A 250 -32.00 6.82 91.85
CA THR A 250 -31.38 6.41 90.57
C THR A 250 -30.23 5.42 90.81
N ALA A 251 -29.92 4.54 89.83
CA ALA A 251 -28.60 3.86 89.74
C ALA A 251 -28.32 3.31 88.32
N LYS A 252 -27.02 3.13 88.00
CA LYS A 252 -26.45 2.61 86.72
C LYS A 252 -25.48 1.46 87.02
N THR A 253 -25.11 0.65 86.02
CA THR A 253 -23.72 0.12 85.86
C THR A 253 -23.45 -0.47 84.47
N THR A 254 -22.16 -0.65 84.15
CA THR A 254 -21.57 -0.96 82.82
C THR A 254 -20.48 -2.05 82.95
N HIS A 255 -20.30 -2.93 81.95
CA HIS A 255 -19.12 -3.81 81.92
C HIS A 255 -18.79 -4.40 80.51
N GLU A 256 -17.76 -3.88 79.83
CA GLU A 256 -17.14 -4.48 78.63
C GLU A 256 -15.63 -4.18 78.59
N ASN A 257 -14.81 -5.16 78.16
CA ASN A 257 -13.40 -5.11 77.67
C ASN A 257 -12.51 -6.26 78.21
N TYR A 258 -12.57 -7.47 77.61
CA TYR A 258 -11.59 -8.54 77.90
C TYR A 258 -11.20 -9.44 76.69
N THR A 259 -11.52 -9.05 75.46
CA THR A 259 -11.43 -9.95 74.28
C THR A 259 -10.21 -9.73 73.37
N LEU A 260 -9.39 -8.71 73.63
CA LEU A 260 -8.34 -8.25 72.69
C LEU A 260 -6.90 -8.70 73.04
N ARG A 261 -6.71 -9.44 74.13
CA ARG A 261 -5.38 -9.87 74.61
C ARG A 261 -4.98 -11.29 74.20
N ALA A 262 -5.92 -12.09 73.69
CA ALA A 262 -5.72 -13.53 73.44
C ALA A 262 -5.28 -13.91 72.01
N GLN A 263 -5.11 -12.94 71.10
CA GLN A 263 -4.85 -13.20 69.67
C GLN A 263 -3.41 -12.94 69.20
N LEU A 264 -2.49 -12.48 70.07
CA LEU A 264 -1.13 -12.09 69.66
C LEU A 264 -0.02 -13.15 69.92
N ASP A 265 -0.24 -14.14 70.79
CA ASP A 265 0.85 -14.99 71.32
C ASP A 265 1.11 -16.31 70.55
N MET A 266 0.53 -16.50 69.36
CA MET A 266 0.59 -17.78 68.61
C MET A 266 1.51 -17.81 67.37
N ALA A 267 2.26 -16.74 67.07
CA ALA A 267 2.98 -16.60 65.79
C ALA A 267 4.52 -16.74 65.85
N THR A 268 5.11 -17.02 67.01
CA THR A 268 6.54 -16.70 67.27
C THR A 268 7.39 -17.90 67.70
N LEU A 269 7.52 -18.98 66.89
CA LEU A 269 8.22 -20.20 67.37
C LEU A 269 9.16 -21.03 66.48
N LEU A 270 9.30 -20.88 65.16
CA LEU A 270 10.22 -21.76 64.36
C LEU A 270 10.93 -21.08 63.18
N ALA A 271 12.25 -21.34 63.00
CA ALA A 271 13.05 -20.85 61.87
C ALA A 271 14.37 -21.67 61.59
N VAL A 272 14.85 -21.67 60.31
CA VAL A 272 16.24 -21.95 59.80
C VAL A 272 16.71 -23.44 59.67
N PRO A 273 17.56 -23.91 58.68
CA PRO A 273 18.10 -23.39 57.38
C PRO A 273 18.02 -24.33 56.10
N GLN A 274 18.52 -23.77 54.97
CA GLN A 274 18.75 -24.13 53.52
C GLN A 274 19.69 -25.33 53.13
N PRO A 275 20.03 -25.64 51.82
CA PRO A 275 20.01 -24.88 50.53
C PRO A 275 19.29 -25.56 49.31
N VAL A 276 19.03 -24.96 48.12
CA VAL A 276 19.84 -24.13 47.18
C VAL A 276 19.06 -22.91 46.63
N GLU A 277 19.78 -21.89 46.14
CA GLU A 277 19.33 -20.49 46.03
C GLU A 277 18.69 -20.06 44.68
N ILE A 278 17.55 -19.38 44.77
CA ILE A 278 17.26 -18.14 44.01
C ILE A 278 16.70 -17.16 45.04
N ASN A 279 17.19 -15.92 45.08
CA ASN A 279 16.95 -14.97 46.18
C ASN A 279 15.47 -14.52 46.26
N PRO A 280 14.70 -14.89 47.31
CA PRO A 280 13.25 -14.67 47.36
C PRO A 280 12.86 -13.37 48.06
N ASN A 281 13.83 -12.52 48.43
CA ASN A 281 13.60 -11.40 49.36
C ASN A 281 13.11 -10.10 48.67
N ILE A 282 12.23 -10.24 47.68
CA ILE A 282 11.35 -9.15 47.26
C ILE A 282 10.16 -9.18 48.21
N GLN A 283 10.11 -8.26 49.18
CA GLN A 283 8.88 -8.03 49.93
C GLN A 283 7.77 -7.69 48.92
N LYS A 284 6.77 -8.57 48.80
CA LYS A 284 5.57 -8.29 48.01
C LYS A 284 4.91 -7.05 48.62
N ASP A 285 4.78 -5.98 47.85
CA ASP A 285 4.20 -4.74 48.34
C ASP A 285 2.71 -4.96 48.56
N GLY A 286 2.29 -4.99 49.82
CA GLY A 286 0.90 -5.23 50.21
C GLY A 286 -0.07 -4.20 49.65
N LEU A 287 0.39 -2.98 49.36
CA LEU A 287 -0.42 -1.96 48.70
C LEU A 287 -0.61 -2.27 47.22
N LEU A 288 0.46 -2.64 46.50
CA LEU A 288 0.35 -3.05 45.09
C LEU A 288 -0.47 -4.32 44.91
N LEU A 289 -0.40 -5.28 45.84
CA LEU A 289 -1.27 -6.46 45.85
C LEU A 289 -2.76 -6.07 46.01
N GLN A 290 -3.07 -5.14 46.90
CA GLN A 290 -4.44 -4.64 47.11
C GLN A 290 -4.95 -3.84 45.91
N GLU A 291 -4.09 -3.01 45.29
CA GLU A 291 -4.41 -2.29 44.05
C GLU A 291 -4.63 -3.25 42.87
N LEU A 292 -3.84 -4.33 42.78
CA LEU A 292 -3.97 -5.37 41.76
C LEU A 292 -5.27 -6.17 41.92
N ASP A 293 -5.63 -6.61 43.13
CA ASP A 293 -6.91 -7.29 43.41
C ASP A 293 -8.11 -6.39 43.05
N THR A 294 -8.05 -5.11 43.42
CA THR A 294 -9.06 -4.11 43.05
C THR A 294 -9.12 -3.91 41.52
N PHE A 295 -7.97 -3.91 40.85
CA PHE A 295 -7.87 -3.80 39.40
C PHE A 295 -8.48 -5.02 38.69
N ILE A 296 -8.18 -6.24 39.12
CA ILE A 296 -8.71 -7.49 38.53
C ILE A 296 -10.25 -7.47 38.55
N LYS A 297 -10.85 -7.16 39.70
CA LYS A 297 -12.32 -7.01 39.85
C LYS A 297 -12.90 -5.93 38.92
N SER A 298 -12.18 -4.84 38.68
CA SER A 298 -12.59 -3.80 37.72
C SER A 298 -12.39 -4.20 36.25
N LEU A 299 -11.44 -5.10 35.96
CA LEU A 299 -11.08 -5.56 34.63
C LEU A 299 -12.14 -6.50 34.04
N GLU A 300 -12.77 -7.33 34.87
CA GLU A 300 -13.89 -8.21 34.50
C GLU A 300 -15.05 -7.40 33.88
N THR A 301 -15.46 -6.32 34.53
CA THR A 301 -16.58 -5.45 34.08
C THR A 301 -16.18 -4.46 32.98
N THR A 302 -14.91 -4.04 32.90
CA THR A 302 -14.47 -2.99 31.97
C THR A 302 -14.13 -3.55 30.58
N SER A 303 -14.73 -3.01 29.51
CA SER A 303 -14.42 -3.43 28.13
C SER A 303 -12.96 -3.16 27.75
N MET A 304 -12.34 -4.02 26.93
CA MET A 304 -10.91 -3.89 26.55
C MET A 304 -10.55 -2.50 25.99
N ALA A 305 -11.45 -1.87 25.23
CA ALA A 305 -11.26 -0.52 24.70
C ALA A 305 -11.16 0.58 25.79
N LYS A 306 -11.68 0.31 27.00
CA LYS A 306 -11.68 1.23 28.15
C LYS A 306 -10.70 0.81 29.26
N VAL A 307 -9.98 -0.30 29.14
CA VAL A 307 -9.04 -0.80 30.18
C VAL A 307 -7.99 0.26 30.55
N ASN A 308 -7.48 0.99 29.57
CA ASN A 308 -6.52 2.08 29.78
C ASN A 308 -7.08 3.30 30.55
N SER A 309 -8.38 3.36 30.82
CA SER A 309 -9.00 4.40 31.65
C SER A 309 -8.95 4.09 33.16
N LEU A 310 -8.71 2.83 33.53
CA LEU A 310 -8.66 2.36 34.92
C LEU A 310 -7.45 2.97 35.66
N PRO A 311 -7.55 3.28 36.98
CA PRO A 311 -6.50 3.96 37.73
C PRO A 311 -5.15 3.22 37.69
N PHE A 312 -5.17 1.91 37.94
CA PHE A 312 -3.99 1.03 37.90
C PHE A 312 -3.33 1.04 36.52
N MET A 313 -4.12 0.96 35.45
CA MET A 313 -3.60 1.02 34.08
C MET A 313 -3.00 2.38 33.72
N LYS A 314 -3.52 3.49 34.26
CA LYS A 314 -2.90 4.82 34.08
C LYS A 314 -1.52 4.90 34.72
N TYR A 315 -1.27 4.17 35.80
CA TYR A 315 0.07 4.01 36.35
C TYR A 315 0.97 3.25 35.37
N CYS A 316 0.62 2.00 35.02
CA CYS A 316 1.38 1.15 34.09
C CYS A 316 1.67 1.83 32.73
N LEU A 317 0.71 2.63 32.22
CA LEU A 317 0.88 3.43 31.01
C LEU A 317 2.04 4.41 31.15
N LYS A 318 2.10 5.14 32.26
CA LYS A 318 3.09 6.19 32.50
C LYS A 318 4.45 5.66 32.96
N SER A 319 4.48 4.57 33.74
CA SER A 319 5.71 3.95 34.25
C SER A 319 6.44 3.14 33.18
N ASP A 320 5.71 2.30 32.45
CA ASP A 320 6.30 1.20 31.68
C ASP A 320 5.98 1.31 30.18
N ILE A 321 4.69 1.41 29.82
CA ILE A 321 4.25 1.25 28.42
C ILE A 321 4.63 2.45 27.55
N GLU A 322 4.36 3.68 27.98
CA GLU A 322 4.73 4.88 27.23
C GLU A 322 6.24 4.98 27.04
N PRO A 323 7.10 4.82 28.08
CA PRO A 323 8.56 4.76 27.89
C PRO A 323 9.01 3.64 26.95
N CYS A 324 8.43 2.43 27.06
CA CYS A 324 8.77 1.30 26.20
C CYS A 324 8.43 1.56 24.73
N LEU A 325 7.29 2.21 24.43
CA LEU A 325 6.87 2.56 23.06
C LEU A 325 7.32 3.96 22.59
N LYS A 326 8.26 4.61 23.30
CA LYS A 326 8.74 5.97 22.95
C LYS A 326 9.87 5.94 21.92
N PHE A 327 9.51 5.64 20.68
CA PHE A 327 10.45 5.71 19.54
C PHE A 327 10.54 7.12 18.91
N GLY A 328 9.51 7.95 19.09
CA GLY A 328 9.44 9.31 18.54
C GLY A 328 8.14 10.01 18.93
N LYS A 329 7.90 11.23 18.45
CA LYS A 329 6.73 12.06 18.88
C LYS A 329 5.37 11.55 18.37
N ALA A 330 5.30 10.62 17.42
CA ALA A 330 4.07 10.23 16.73
C ALA A 330 3.75 8.71 16.75
N THR A 331 4.64 7.86 17.28
CA THR A 331 4.51 6.38 17.21
C THR A 331 3.71 5.78 18.37
N THR A 332 3.93 6.27 19.59
CA THR A 332 3.42 5.65 20.84
C THR A 332 1.90 5.43 20.84
N LYS A 333 1.10 6.46 20.53
CA LYS A 333 -0.37 6.34 20.55
C LYS A 333 -0.89 5.36 19.48
N ARG A 334 -0.39 5.45 18.25
CA ARG A 334 -0.83 4.58 17.15
C ARG A 334 -0.45 3.12 17.37
N LEU A 335 0.75 2.86 17.93
CA LEU A 335 1.14 1.51 18.35
C LEU A 335 0.22 1.00 19.48
N LEU A 336 -0.04 1.82 20.50
CA LEU A 336 -0.91 1.47 21.62
C LEU A 336 -2.34 1.13 21.15
N ASP A 337 -2.95 1.96 20.31
CA ASP A 337 -4.27 1.74 19.73
C ASP A 337 -4.31 0.44 18.89
N ALA A 338 -3.26 0.16 18.11
CA ALA A 338 -3.11 -1.08 17.32
C ALA A 338 -2.87 -2.33 18.17
N ILE A 339 -2.15 -2.21 19.29
CA ILE A 339 -1.92 -3.30 20.25
C ILE A 339 -3.23 -3.61 20.98
N LEU A 340 -4.00 -2.60 21.41
CA LEU A 340 -5.31 -2.76 22.07
C LEU A 340 -6.33 -3.47 21.17
N SER A 341 -6.40 -3.07 19.90
CA SER A 341 -7.31 -3.63 18.89
C SER A 341 -6.87 -4.97 18.29
N LYS A 342 -5.67 -5.46 18.64
CA LYS A 342 -5.02 -6.65 18.04
C LYS A 342 -4.75 -6.52 16.53
N THR A 343 -4.56 -5.31 16.01
CA THR A 343 -4.19 -5.06 14.60
C THR A 343 -2.69 -4.85 14.39
N CYS A 344 -1.91 -4.73 15.47
CA CYS A 344 -0.45 -4.74 15.40
C CYS A 344 0.05 -6.17 15.12
N LEU A 345 0.75 -6.34 14.00
CA LEU A 345 1.35 -7.62 13.57
C LEU A 345 2.84 -7.41 13.35
N ILE A 346 3.65 -8.35 13.85
CA ILE A 346 5.11 -8.39 13.73
C ILE A 346 5.51 -9.76 13.20
N GLU A 347 6.31 -9.79 12.15
CA GLU A 347 6.78 -11.00 11.48
C GLU A 347 8.26 -10.86 11.15
N GLU A 348 8.95 -11.98 10.98
CA GLU A 348 10.27 -12.00 10.36
C GLU A 348 10.16 -11.49 8.92
N CYS A 349 11.14 -10.72 8.46
CA CYS A 349 11.11 -10.13 7.13
C CYS A 349 11.54 -11.16 6.08
N PRO A 350 10.69 -11.52 5.10
CA PRO A 350 11.10 -12.40 4.00
C PRO A 350 12.18 -11.72 3.16
N GLN A 351 13.18 -12.48 2.70
CA GLN A 351 14.30 -11.96 1.90
C GLN A 351 13.82 -11.20 0.65
N GLU A 352 12.79 -11.72 -0.03
CA GLU A 352 12.15 -11.07 -1.18
C GLU A 352 11.65 -9.64 -0.89
N PHE A 353 11.19 -9.38 0.34
CA PHE A 353 10.74 -8.05 0.75
C PHE A 353 11.91 -7.10 0.98
N ILE A 354 13.03 -7.61 1.50
CA ILE A 354 14.28 -6.85 1.67
C ILE A 354 14.80 -6.45 0.28
N ASP A 355 14.87 -7.40 -0.66
CA ASP A 355 15.33 -7.16 -2.03
C ASP A 355 14.38 -6.22 -2.80
N MET A 356 13.06 -6.34 -2.59
CA MET A 356 12.09 -5.38 -3.14
C MET A 356 12.34 -3.96 -2.61
N LYS A 357 12.65 -3.79 -1.32
CA LYS A 357 12.94 -2.47 -0.73
C LYS A 357 14.27 -1.89 -1.23
N LYS A 358 15.32 -2.70 -1.42
CA LYS A 358 16.58 -2.27 -2.06
C LYS A 358 16.38 -1.79 -3.49
N ASN A 359 15.53 -2.48 -4.26
CA ASN A 359 15.29 -2.19 -5.68
C ASN A 359 14.30 -1.02 -5.93
N GLN A 360 13.75 -0.38 -4.89
CA GLN A 360 12.92 0.82 -5.08
C GLN A 360 13.80 2.03 -5.46
N PRO A 361 13.54 2.70 -6.60
CA PRO A 361 14.28 3.90 -6.96
C PRO A 361 14.01 5.02 -5.95
N PRO A 362 14.97 5.94 -5.70
CA PRO A 362 14.78 7.04 -4.75
C PRO A 362 13.68 8.00 -5.24
N ILE A 363 12.47 7.81 -4.72
CA ILE A 363 11.27 8.53 -5.18
C ILE A 363 11.38 10.01 -4.79
N LYS A 364 11.60 10.88 -5.77
CA LYS A 364 11.44 12.34 -5.65
C LYS A 364 9.95 12.74 -5.61
N SER A 365 9.19 12.23 -4.64
CA SER A 365 7.78 12.61 -4.45
C SER A 365 7.64 13.82 -3.54
N LYS A 366 6.75 14.74 -3.92
CA LYS A 366 6.27 15.83 -3.06
C LYS A 366 5.67 15.24 -1.77
N PRO A 367 5.77 15.92 -0.61
CA PRO A 367 5.39 15.34 0.68
C PRO A 367 3.86 15.24 0.82
N LYS A 368 3.30 14.13 0.35
CA LYS A 368 2.02 13.59 0.79
C LYS A 368 2.27 12.16 1.26
N SER A 369 1.98 11.89 2.52
CA SER A 369 2.33 10.66 3.25
C SER A 369 3.84 10.41 3.48
N ARG A 370 4.48 11.28 4.29
CA ARG A 370 5.41 10.78 5.31
C ARG A 370 4.66 10.77 6.64
N LEU A 371 3.94 9.68 6.93
CA LEU A 371 3.25 9.49 8.21
C LEU A 371 4.21 9.36 9.40
N TRP A 372 5.48 9.07 9.13
CA TRP A 372 6.55 8.87 10.12
C TRP A 372 7.64 9.92 9.92
N GLY A 373 7.46 11.05 10.60
CA GLY A 373 8.34 12.21 10.49
C GLY A 373 9.64 12.06 11.26
N PHE A 374 10.65 11.45 10.63
CA PHE A 374 12.06 11.70 10.97
C PHE A 374 12.68 12.63 9.93
N SER A 375 13.29 13.71 10.42
CA SER A 375 14.04 14.68 9.62
C SER A 375 15.40 14.91 10.25
N SER A 376 16.39 14.12 9.85
CA SER A 376 17.80 14.44 10.06
C SER A 376 18.33 15.28 8.90
N PRO A 377 19.15 16.31 9.15
CA PRO A 377 19.75 17.12 8.09
C PRO A 377 21.11 16.55 7.69
N ALA A 378 21.19 15.88 6.54
CA ALA A 378 22.47 15.51 5.93
C ALA A 378 22.37 15.47 4.39
N GLN A 379 23.53 15.71 3.78
CA GLN A 379 23.76 16.14 2.41
C GLN A 379 23.42 15.10 1.34
N VAL A 380 23.22 15.59 0.11
CA VAL A 380 23.02 14.77 -1.08
C VAL A 380 24.37 14.27 -1.60
N GLU A 381 24.68 13.00 -1.33
CA GLU A 381 25.71 12.25 -2.05
C GLU A 381 25.17 10.85 -2.43
N LEU A 382 25.71 10.28 -3.51
CA LEU A 382 25.21 9.03 -4.10
C LEU A 382 25.72 7.81 -3.33
N THR A 383 24.93 7.30 -2.38
CA THR A 383 25.18 6.04 -1.68
C THR A 383 24.09 5.00 -1.96
N LEU A 384 24.38 3.74 -1.64
CA LEU A 384 23.47 2.59 -1.81
C LEU A 384 22.14 2.80 -1.06
N PRO A 385 21.06 2.09 -1.43
CA PRO A 385 19.81 2.10 -0.67
C PRO A 385 20.00 1.46 0.71
N VAL A 386 20.35 2.28 1.69
CA VAL A 386 20.49 1.87 3.10
C VAL A 386 19.11 1.52 3.66
N LEU A 387 18.96 0.28 4.13
CA LEU A 387 17.77 -0.17 4.85
C LEU A 387 17.80 0.42 6.27
N GLY A 388 16.66 0.93 6.74
CA GLY A 388 16.57 1.60 8.03
C GLY A 388 15.37 1.15 8.85
N CYS A 389 15.56 1.08 10.18
CA CYS A 389 14.51 0.80 11.14
C CYS A 389 13.51 1.96 11.20
N SER A 390 12.24 1.68 10.91
CA SER A 390 11.17 2.67 10.77
C SER A 390 10.75 3.32 12.09
N THR A 391 11.14 2.74 13.23
CA THR A 391 10.86 3.25 14.58
C THR A 391 12.01 4.08 15.14
N CYS A 392 13.23 3.55 15.19
CA CYS A 392 14.38 4.23 15.80
C CYS A 392 15.28 4.98 14.81
N GLY A 393 15.12 4.75 13.49
CA GLY A 393 15.94 5.38 12.45
C GLY A 393 17.35 4.82 12.30
N LYS A 394 17.75 3.80 13.05
CA LYS A 394 19.04 3.12 12.87
C LYS A 394 19.10 2.44 11.51
N GLU A 395 20.29 2.47 10.90
CA GLU A 395 20.60 1.69 9.71
C GLU A 395 20.64 0.19 10.05
N LEU A 396 20.21 -0.65 9.11
CA LEU A 396 20.13 -2.10 9.25
C LEU A 396 21.21 -2.72 8.35
N GLU A 397 22.30 -3.18 8.96
CA GLU A 397 23.42 -3.80 8.23
C GLU A 397 23.09 -5.22 7.76
N GLU A 398 23.61 -5.61 6.59
CA GLU A 398 23.48 -6.97 6.07
C GLU A 398 24.46 -7.91 6.78
N GLY A 399 24.01 -8.52 7.88
CA GLY A 399 24.79 -9.53 8.61
C GLY A 399 24.53 -9.58 10.12
N GLU A 400 23.96 -8.52 10.69
CA GLU A 400 23.53 -8.47 12.10
C GLU A 400 22.02 -8.75 12.24
N ASP A 401 21.71 -9.89 12.84
CA ASP A 401 20.38 -10.35 13.29
C ASP A 401 19.23 -10.41 12.25
N GLN A 402 18.24 -11.25 12.55
CA GLN A 402 17.05 -11.43 11.71
C GLN A 402 16.29 -10.09 11.60
N MET A 403 16.13 -9.56 10.38
CA MET A 403 15.34 -8.35 10.15
C MET A 403 13.85 -8.62 10.39
N TRP A 404 13.15 -7.67 11.03
CA TRP A 404 11.73 -7.79 11.33
C TRP A 404 10.91 -6.78 10.54
N ARG A 405 9.64 -7.11 10.30
CA ARG A 405 8.66 -6.18 9.73
C ARG A 405 7.42 -6.10 10.61
N PHE A 406 6.79 -4.93 10.65
CA PHE A 406 5.53 -4.73 11.36
C PHE A 406 4.53 -3.90 10.57
N ARG A 407 3.25 -4.00 10.96
CA ARG A 407 2.16 -3.12 10.53
C ARG A 407 1.20 -2.86 11.68
N THR A 408 0.53 -1.71 11.68
CA THR A 408 -0.46 -1.32 12.72
C THR A 408 -1.91 -1.57 12.33
N SER A 409 -2.17 -1.89 11.07
CA SER A 409 -3.49 -2.18 10.51
C SER A 409 -3.34 -3.14 9.33
N TYR A 410 -4.41 -3.85 8.98
CA TYR A 410 -4.46 -4.65 7.75
C TYR A 410 -4.31 -3.81 6.46
N PHE A 411 -4.70 -2.53 6.53
CA PHE A 411 -4.59 -1.54 5.44
C PHE A 411 -3.25 -0.79 5.42
N ASP A 412 -2.38 -1.00 6.43
CA ASP A 412 -1.07 -0.36 6.48
C ASP A 412 -0.01 -1.16 5.70
N GLU A 413 0.89 -0.43 5.03
CA GLU A 413 2.10 -1.04 4.47
C GLU A 413 3.03 -1.60 5.56
N TRP A 414 3.75 -2.67 5.21
CA TRP A 414 4.79 -3.24 6.06
C TRP A 414 5.99 -2.29 6.19
N ALA A 415 6.38 -2.03 7.44
CA ALA A 415 7.52 -1.20 7.82
C ALA A 415 8.63 -2.07 8.45
N LEU A 416 9.89 -1.85 8.09
CA LEU A 416 11.04 -2.58 8.64
C LEU A 416 11.40 -2.08 10.05
N ILE A 417 11.83 -2.97 10.94
CA ILE A 417 12.33 -2.65 12.28
C ILE A 417 13.51 -3.54 12.68
N ASP A 418 14.37 -3.02 13.57
CA ASP A 418 15.44 -3.76 14.22
C ASP A 418 14.90 -4.72 15.31
N GLY A 419 15.70 -5.72 15.69
CA GLY A 419 15.34 -6.67 16.76
C GLY A 419 15.00 -5.98 18.08
N TYR A 420 15.73 -4.91 18.42
CA TYR A 420 15.52 -4.13 19.63
C TYR A 420 14.15 -3.40 19.67
N CYS A 421 13.71 -2.75 18.59
CA CYS A 421 12.35 -2.18 18.57
C CYS A 421 11.28 -3.26 18.50
N ARG A 422 11.55 -4.39 17.84
CA ARG A 422 10.67 -5.57 17.85
C ARG A 422 10.45 -6.09 19.28
N ASP A 423 11.51 -6.21 20.08
CA ASP A 423 11.41 -6.70 21.47
C ASP A 423 10.64 -5.74 22.37
N ARG A 424 10.82 -4.44 22.21
CA ARG A 424 10.05 -3.39 22.91
C ARG A 424 8.55 -3.48 22.61
N ILE A 425 8.18 -3.61 21.33
CA ILE A 425 6.77 -3.72 20.95
C ILE A 425 6.20 -5.07 21.44
N ASN A 426 6.96 -6.17 21.30
CA ASN A 426 6.55 -7.49 21.78
C ASN A 426 6.38 -7.58 23.30
N SER A 427 7.17 -6.85 24.09
CA SER A 427 7.01 -6.79 25.56
C SER A 427 5.67 -6.19 25.95
N VAL A 428 5.25 -5.12 25.26
CA VAL A 428 3.93 -4.49 25.47
C VAL A 428 2.79 -5.35 24.91
N ILE A 429 2.97 -6.01 23.75
CA ILE A 429 2.01 -6.99 23.23
C ILE A 429 1.81 -8.15 24.22
N SER A 430 2.89 -8.63 24.84
CA SER A 430 2.84 -9.70 25.85
C SER A 430 2.02 -9.27 27.07
N PHE A 431 2.26 -8.05 27.57
CA PHE A 431 1.48 -7.46 28.67
C PHE A 431 -0.02 -7.35 28.34
N TYR A 432 -0.40 -6.80 27.18
CA TYR A 432 -1.80 -6.73 26.77
C TYR A 432 -2.41 -8.09 26.39
N THR A 433 -1.59 -9.11 26.10
CA THR A 433 -2.05 -10.49 25.89
C THR A 433 -2.34 -11.16 27.23
N TRP A 434 -1.49 -10.95 28.24
CA TRP A 434 -1.76 -11.35 29.62
C TRP A 434 -3.03 -10.70 30.17
N LEU A 435 -3.21 -9.37 30.05
CA LEU A 435 -4.44 -8.69 30.49
C LEU A 435 -5.73 -9.29 29.88
N ARG A 436 -5.68 -9.74 28.62
CA ARG A 436 -6.81 -10.41 27.99
C ARG A 436 -7.04 -11.83 28.49
N ARG A 437 -5.98 -12.57 28.81
CA ARG A 437 -6.10 -13.89 29.47
C ARG A 437 -6.73 -13.73 30.86
N LEU A 438 -6.21 -12.79 31.64
CA LEU A 438 -6.71 -12.42 32.98
C LEU A 438 -8.20 -12.07 32.95
N LYS A 439 -8.68 -11.35 31.92
CA LYS A 439 -10.10 -11.03 31.74
C LYS A 439 -10.98 -12.22 31.32
N ILE A 440 -10.44 -13.22 30.61
CA ILE A 440 -11.21 -14.38 30.09
C ILE A 440 -11.26 -15.53 31.10
N GLN A 441 -10.31 -15.60 32.03
CA GLN A 441 -10.29 -16.63 33.08
C GLN A 441 -11.32 -16.32 34.18
N GLU A 442 -12.57 -16.77 33.99
CA GLU A 442 -13.65 -16.66 34.99
C GLU A 442 -13.39 -17.43 36.31
N ASN A 443 -12.26 -18.12 36.46
CA ASN A 443 -11.91 -18.86 37.68
C ASN A 443 -10.39 -18.93 37.93
N LYS A 444 -9.98 -18.39 39.09
CA LYS A 444 -8.75 -18.74 39.84
C LYS A 444 -7.39 -18.61 39.10
N THR A 445 -7.04 -17.41 38.64
CA THR A 445 -5.62 -17.01 38.76
C THR A 445 -5.37 -16.71 40.25
N GLU A 446 -4.39 -17.34 40.87
CA GLU A 446 -4.02 -17.00 42.25
C GLU A 446 -3.44 -15.58 42.27
N LEU A 447 -3.82 -14.74 43.24
CA LEU A 447 -3.42 -13.32 43.25
C LEU A 447 -1.89 -13.16 43.23
N ASP A 448 -1.18 -14.08 43.88
CA ASP A 448 0.27 -14.16 43.87
C ASP A 448 0.84 -14.50 42.48
N GLU A 449 0.25 -15.45 41.75
CA GLU A 449 0.66 -15.80 40.39
C GLU A 449 0.41 -14.64 39.41
N ALA A 450 -0.73 -13.95 39.56
CA ALA A 450 -1.05 -12.74 38.81
C ALA A 450 -0.06 -11.60 39.09
N TYR A 451 0.37 -11.43 40.35
CA TYR A 451 1.35 -10.43 40.76
C TYR A 451 2.76 -10.76 40.25
N GLU A 452 3.16 -12.03 40.26
CA GLU A 452 4.47 -12.48 39.77
C GLU A 452 4.57 -12.33 38.25
N GLU A 453 3.54 -12.74 37.48
CA GLU A 453 3.50 -12.55 36.03
C GLU A 453 3.41 -11.06 35.64
N LEU A 454 2.65 -10.24 36.37
CA LEU A 454 2.67 -8.77 36.23
C LEU A 454 4.09 -8.21 36.41
N THR A 455 4.75 -8.56 37.52
CA THR A 455 6.10 -8.07 37.86
C THR A 455 7.10 -8.50 36.79
N ARG A 456 7.01 -9.74 36.31
CA ARG A 456 7.82 -10.26 35.20
C ARG A 456 7.61 -9.47 33.90
N LEU A 457 6.35 -9.14 33.57
CA LEU A 457 6.01 -8.37 32.36
C LEU A 457 6.45 -6.90 32.46
N GLN A 458 6.34 -6.27 33.63
CA GLN A 458 6.88 -4.92 33.87
C GLN A 458 8.40 -4.92 33.78
N LEU A 459 9.08 -5.90 34.38
CA LEU A 459 10.53 -6.07 34.24
C LEU A 459 10.93 -6.28 32.77
N GLN A 460 10.18 -7.08 32.01
CA GLN A 460 10.42 -7.30 30.59
C GLN A 460 10.30 -5.99 29.77
N MET A 461 9.25 -5.19 30.02
CA MET A 461 9.11 -3.86 29.40
C MET A 461 10.26 -2.92 29.81
N LEU A 462 10.62 -2.89 31.09
CA LEU A 462 11.71 -2.07 31.63
C LEU A 462 13.08 -2.42 31.04
N LEU A 463 13.39 -3.71 30.87
CA LEU A 463 14.66 -4.18 30.29
C LEU A 463 14.73 -3.94 28.78
N SER A 464 13.59 -3.92 28.09
CA SER A 464 13.55 -3.62 26.65
C SER A 464 13.67 -2.12 26.31
N ARG A 465 13.39 -1.24 27.28
CA ARG A 465 13.23 0.23 27.12
C ARG A 465 14.40 0.95 26.46
#